data_AF-A0A7J3AMK9-F1
#
_entry.id   AF-A0A7J3AMK9-F1
#
_cell.length_a   1.000
_cell.length_b   1.000
_cell.length_c   1.000
_cell.angle_alpha   90.00
_cell.angle_beta   90.00
_cell.angle_gamma   90.00
#
_symmetry.space_group_name_H-M   'P 1'
#
loop_
_entity.id
_entity.type
_entity.pdbx_description
1 polymer ?
#
loop_
_entity_poly.entity_id
_entity_poly.type
_entity_poly.pdbx_seq_one_letter_code
_entity_poly.pdbx_strand_id
1 'polypeptide(L)'
;MSFKSRILVGLAKTGFNLRFFIARATHIKPIGRFIEKSFFEEDQMIYLPKDNIAEKSLKKTMTVSLERSFEPSNVVLPSQIVEQLIRSSKYRFIMNFCLCRDANQCKDYPKELGCIFLGRGALNIDKKFGRLVSAEEAIEHIRKCREAGLVHLIGRNKIDAVVFDTGRKEDLLSICSCCPCCCLWKMLPDLNTDISSRVTKMPGVR
;
A
#
# COMPACT_ATOMS: atom_id res chain seq x y z
N MET A 1 -10.95 -10.67 20.45
CA MET A 1 -10.82 -9.22 20.23
C MET A 1 -9.63 -8.73 21.03
N SER A 2 -8.58 -8.21 20.41
CA SER A 2 -7.54 -7.48 21.16
C SER A 2 -8.05 -6.04 21.33
N PHE A 3 -8.45 -5.66 22.55
CA PHE A 3 -8.89 -4.30 22.90
C PHE A 3 -7.93 -3.22 22.35
N LYS A 4 -6.65 -3.55 22.35
CA LYS A 4 -5.54 -2.77 21.80
C LYS A 4 -5.71 -2.40 20.33
N SER A 5 -6.08 -3.34 19.45
CA SER A 5 -6.24 -3.09 18.01
C SER A 5 -7.35 -2.05 17.71
N ARG A 6 -8.42 -2.02 18.53
CA ARG A 6 -9.49 -1.00 18.40
C ARG A 6 -8.96 0.39 18.69
N ILE A 7 -8.19 0.52 19.76
CA ILE A 7 -7.62 1.79 20.19
C ILE A 7 -6.61 2.28 19.15
N LEU A 8 -5.72 1.42 18.67
CA LEU A 8 -4.71 1.80 17.68
C LEU A 8 -5.33 2.28 16.37
N VAL A 9 -6.33 1.57 15.83
CA VAL A 9 -7.06 2.03 14.63
C VAL A 9 -7.81 3.33 14.88
N GLY A 10 -8.42 3.49 16.07
CA GLY A 10 -9.10 4.75 16.44
C GLY A 10 -8.13 5.93 16.50
N LEU A 11 -6.99 5.77 17.17
CA LEU A 11 -5.93 6.77 17.24
C LEU A 11 -5.36 7.10 15.86
N ALA A 12 -5.12 6.08 15.02
CA ALA A 12 -4.64 6.28 13.66
C ALA A 12 -5.64 7.10 12.83
N LYS A 13 -6.94 6.88 12.98
CA LYS A 13 -8.00 7.68 12.33
C LYS A 13 -7.98 9.12 12.82
N THR A 14 -8.03 9.33 14.13
CA THR A 14 -8.10 10.68 14.72
C THR A 14 -6.85 11.50 14.40
N GLY A 15 -5.67 10.88 14.46
CA GLY A 15 -4.39 11.52 14.12
C GLY A 15 -4.13 11.68 12.62
N PHE A 16 -4.94 11.06 11.75
CA PHE A 16 -4.65 10.99 10.31
C PHE A 16 -4.52 12.36 9.64
N ASN A 17 -5.31 13.35 10.09
CA ASN A 17 -5.26 14.69 9.50
C ASN A 17 -4.00 15.48 9.90
N LEU A 18 -3.31 15.06 10.97
CA LEU A 18 -2.01 15.61 11.38
C LEU A 18 -0.83 15.01 10.62
N ARG A 19 -1.05 14.01 9.74
CA ARG A 19 0.02 13.26 9.05
C ARG A 19 1.06 14.15 8.37
N PHE A 20 0.65 15.24 7.71
CA PHE A 20 1.57 16.16 7.03
C PHE A 20 2.40 16.98 8.03
N PHE A 21 1.80 17.36 9.16
CA PHE A 21 2.52 18.04 10.23
C PHE A 21 3.54 17.10 10.88
N ILE A 22 3.14 15.86 11.18
CA ILE A 22 4.01 14.82 11.72
C ILE A 22 5.15 14.50 10.74
N ALA A 23 4.85 14.40 9.44
CA ALA A 23 5.83 14.18 8.39
C ALA A 23 6.89 15.29 8.40
N ARG A 24 6.49 16.57 8.39
CA ARG A 24 7.44 17.70 8.48
C ARG A 24 8.26 17.68 9.77
N ALA A 25 7.68 17.26 10.89
CA ALA A 25 8.40 17.14 12.15
C ALA A 25 9.53 16.09 12.10
N THR A 26 9.52 15.14 11.15
CA THR A 26 10.61 14.16 10.98
C THR A 26 11.95 14.78 10.58
N HIS A 27 11.96 16.02 10.08
CA HIS A 27 13.21 16.75 9.81
C HIS A 27 13.96 17.11 11.10
N ILE A 28 13.29 17.14 12.25
CA ILE A 28 13.91 17.32 13.56
C ILE A 28 14.55 15.98 13.96
N LYS A 29 15.88 15.86 13.88
CA LYS A 29 16.64 14.61 14.05
C LYS A 29 16.16 13.65 15.18
N PRO A 30 15.96 14.09 16.44
CA PRO A 30 15.48 13.17 17.48
C PRO A 30 14.06 12.65 17.21
N ILE A 31 13.18 13.50 16.68
CA ILE A 31 11.80 13.14 16.34
C ILE A 31 11.78 12.21 15.12
N GLY A 32 12.56 12.53 14.08
CA GLY A 32 12.71 11.71 12.88
C GLY A 32 13.18 10.29 13.20
N ARG A 33 14.26 10.14 13.99
CA ARG A 33 14.77 8.82 14.40
C ARG A 33 13.75 8.03 15.21
N PHE A 34 13.01 8.68 16.09
CA PHE A 34 11.96 8.04 16.87
C PHE A 34 10.84 7.52 15.96
N ILE A 35 10.32 8.38 15.07
CA ILE A 35 9.24 8.02 14.13
C ILE A 35 9.67 6.90 13.19
N GLU A 36 10.88 7.00 12.63
CA GLU A 36 11.45 5.96 11.78
C GLU A 36 11.50 4.63 12.52
N LYS A 37 12.11 4.60 13.71
CA LYS A 37 12.22 3.39 14.51
C LYS A 37 10.87 2.80 14.89
N SER A 38 9.88 3.63 15.19
CA SER A 38 8.55 3.15 15.59
C SER A 38 7.72 2.65 14.42
N PHE A 39 7.81 3.28 13.25
CA PHE A 39 6.81 3.10 12.19
C PHE A 39 7.35 2.73 10.81
N PHE A 40 8.64 2.96 10.52
CA PHE A 40 9.19 2.81 9.16
C PHE A 40 10.49 1.99 9.08
N GLU A 41 11.01 1.53 10.22
CA GLU A 41 12.25 0.78 10.31
C GLU A 41 12.22 -0.44 9.38
N GLU A 42 13.14 -0.43 8.41
CA GLU A 42 13.32 -1.49 7.40
C GLU A 42 12.04 -1.75 6.55
N ASP A 43 11.21 -0.73 6.32
CA ASP A 43 10.10 -0.82 5.36
C ASP A 43 10.62 -1.01 3.93
N GLN A 44 9.90 -1.81 3.15
CA GLN A 44 10.11 -1.97 1.71
C GLN A 44 8.76 -1.90 1.01
N MET A 45 8.46 -0.75 0.41
CA MET A 45 7.22 -0.49 -0.32
C MET A 45 7.53 -0.11 -1.77
N ILE A 46 6.74 -0.65 -2.70
CA ILE A 46 6.82 -0.43 -4.14
C ILE A 46 5.48 0.11 -4.64
N TYR A 47 5.52 1.26 -5.28
CA TYR A 47 4.36 1.87 -5.94
C TYR A 47 4.14 1.26 -7.32
N LEU A 48 2.98 0.64 -7.52
CA LEU A 48 2.53 0.05 -8.77
C LEU A 48 1.57 1.00 -9.49
N PRO A 49 1.99 1.55 -10.64
CA PRO A 49 1.14 2.42 -11.45
C PRO A 49 0.05 1.60 -12.16
N LYS A 50 -0.91 2.29 -12.78
CA LYS A 50 -1.93 1.65 -13.62
C LYS A 50 -1.28 0.96 -14.82
N ASP A 51 -1.84 -0.17 -15.25
CA ASP A 51 -1.28 -0.95 -16.38
C ASP A 51 -1.12 -0.08 -17.64
N ASN A 52 -2.09 0.76 -17.96
CA ASN A 52 -2.01 1.65 -19.12
C ASN A 52 -0.87 2.67 -19.04
N ILE A 53 -0.46 3.10 -17.83
CA ILE A 53 0.69 3.97 -17.62
C ILE A 53 1.98 3.15 -17.78
N ALA A 54 2.04 1.96 -17.17
CA ALA A 54 3.16 1.05 -17.34
C ALA A 54 3.38 0.71 -18.83
N GLU A 55 2.33 0.32 -19.54
CA GLU A 55 2.35 0.05 -20.99
C GLU A 55 2.80 1.26 -21.80
N LYS A 56 2.33 2.48 -21.47
CA LYS A 56 2.76 3.71 -22.17
C LYS A 56 4.22 4.04 -21.90
N SER A 57 4.68 3.97 -20.65
CA SER A 57 6.08 4.23 -20.29
C SER A 57 7.01 3.17 -20.89
N LEU A 58 6.56 1.91 -20.97
CA LEU A 58 7.27 0.82 -21.64
C LEU A 58 7.30 1.01 -23.15
N LYS A 59 6.16 1.29 -23.80
CA LYS A 59 6.14 1.64 -25.24
C LYS A 59 7.05 2.82 -25.53
N LYS A 60 6.99 3.89 -24.74
CA LYS A 60 7.88 5.06 -24.87
C LYS A 60 9.36 4.69 -24.71
N THR A 61 9.70 3.85 -23.74
CA THR A 61 11.08 3.37 -23.53
C THR A 61 11.52 2.47 -24.68
N MET A 62 10.65 1.61 -25.18
CA MET A 62 10.91 0.77 -26.35
C MET A 62 11.07 1.62 -27.61
N THR A 63 10.25 2.66 -27.84
CA THR A 63 10.39 3.58 -28.98
C THR A 63 11.71 4.36 -28.91
N VAL A 64 12.19 4.71 -27.73
CA VAL A 64 13.51 5.34 -27.54
C VAL A 64 14.65 4.34 -27.76
N SER A 65 14.43 3.05 -27.50
CA SER A 65 15.43 1.97 -27.70
C SER A 65 15.32 1.24 -29.06
N LEU A 66 14.35 1.62 -29.91
CA LEU A 66 13.96 0.89 -31.13
C LEU A 66 14.84 1.18 -32.36
N GLU A 67 16.04 1.74 -32.20
CA GLU A 67 17.09 1.63 -33.22
C GLU A 67 17.76 0.24 -33.22
N ARG A 68 17.42 -0.67 -32.28
CA ARG A 68 17.96 -2.03 -32.26
C ARG A 68 16.89 -3.05 -31.89
N SER A 69 16.54 -3.89 -32.86
CA SER A 69 15.54 -4.96 -32.78
C SER A 69 15.78 -5.87 -31.57
N PHE A 70 14.83 -5.93 -30.64
CA PHE A 70 14.73 -6.93 -29.59
C PHE A 70 13.29 -7.45 -29.52
N GLU A 71 13.13 -8.77 -29.52
CA GLU A 71 11.85 -9.42 -29.30
C GLU A 71 11.32 -9.13 -27.88
N PRO A 72 9.99 -9.00 -27.69
CA PRO A 72 9.39 -8.60 -26.43
C PRO A 72 9.55 -9.70 -25.37
N SER A 73 10.66 -9.69 -24.64
CA SER A 73 10.84 -10.58 -23.50
C SER A 73 9.91 -10.15 -22.37
N ASN A 74 8.80 -10.88 -22.20
CA ASN A 74 7.92 -10.96 -21.03
C ASN A 74 7.80 -9.68 -20.19
N VAL A 75 7.07 -8.69 -20.70
CA VAL A 75 6.63 -7.54 -19.92
C VAL A 75 5.57 -8.00 -18.92
N VAL A 76 5.88 -7.95 -17.62
CA VAL A 76 4.92 -8.25 -16.54
C VAL A 76 4.18 -6.96 -16.16
N LEU A 77 2.85 -6.95 -16.32
CA LEU A 77 2.01 -5.83 -15.91
C LEU A 77 1.94 -5.70 -14.39
N PRO A 78 1.81 -4.48 -13.84
CA PRO A 78 1.65 -4.28 -12.40
C PRO A 78 0.48 -5.09 -11.80
N SER A 79 -0.64 -5.22 -12.53
CA SER A 79 -1.76 -6.10 -12.15
C SER A 79 -1.36 -7.57 -12.00
N GLN A 80 -0.57 -8.11 -12.93
CA GLN A 80 -0.13 -9.51 -12.90
C GLN A 80 0.75 -9.80 -11.67
N ILE A 81 1.58 -8.84 -11.25
CA ILE A 81 2.36 -8.95 -10.01
C ILE A 81 1.43 -9.07 -8.80
N VAL A 82 0.41 -8.18 -8.71
CA VAL A 82 -0.58 -8.22 -7.62
C VAL A 82 -1.29 -9.57 -7.59
N GLU A 83 -1.77 -10.04 -8.74
CA GLU A 83 -2.49 -11.31 -8.85
C GLU A 83 -1.61 -12.51 -8.47
N GLN A 84 -0.34 -12.53 -8.89
CA GLN A 84 0.60 -13.58 -8.52
C GLN A 84 0.90 -13.58 -7.01
N LEU A 85 1.07 -12.41 -6.40
CA LEU A 85 1.23 -12.29 -4.94
C LEU A 85 0.00 -12.78 -4.20
N ILE A 86 -1.20 -12.43 -4.69
CA ILE A 86 -2.44 -12.95 -4.14
C ILE A 86 -2.47 -14.46 -4.27
N ARG A 87 -2.25 -15.05 -5.46
CA ARG A 87 -2.29 -16.50 -5.67
C ARG A 87 -1.27 -17.26 -4.82
N SER A 88 -0.07 -16.70 -4.61
CA SER A 88 1.00 -17.36 -3.86
C SER A 88 0.80 -17.35 -2.33
N SER A 89 0.00 -16.43 -1.78
CA SER A 89 -0.22 -16.37 -0.33
C SER A 89 -1.26 -17.39 0.16
N LYS A 90 -1.02 -18.12 1.24
CA LYS A 90 -2.06 -18.98 1.84
C LYS A 90 -3.19 -18.19 2.51
N TYR A 91 -2.84 -17.06 3.13
CA TYR A 91 -3.76 -16.24 3.92
C TYR A 91 -3.96 -14.89 3.25
N ARG A 92 -5.23 -14.51 3.07
CA ARG A 92 -5.66 -13.28 2.38
C ARG A 92 -6.77 -12.66 3.18
N PHE A 93 -6.61 -11.40 3.56
CA PHE A 93 -7.60 -10.66 4.31
C PHE A 93 -7.96 -9.38 3.55
N ILE A 94 -9.23 -9.21 3.22
CA ILE A 94 -9.73 -7.97 2.64
C ILE A 94 -10.30 -7.10 3.74
N MET A 95 -9.86 -5.85 3.79
CA MET A 95 -10.49 -4.83 4.64
C MET A 95 -11.84 -4.42 4.07
N ASN A 96 -12.87 -4.36 4.91
CA ASN A 96 -14.21 -3.88 4.56
C ASN A 96 -14.27 -2.35 4.38
N PHE A 97 -13.19 -1.64 4.69
CA PHE A 97 -13.04 -0.20 4.42
C PHE A 97 -11.56 0.20 4.29
N CYS A 98 -11.31 1.31 3.60
CA CYS A 98 -10.01 1.95 3.53
C CYS A 98 -9.85 2.94 4.70
N LEU A 99 -8.89 2.67 5.58
CA LEU A 99 -8.59 3.50 6.75
C LEU A 99 -8.37 4.97 6.39
N CYS A 100 -7.61 5.23 5.31
CA CYS A 100 -7.27 6.58 4.87
C CYS A 100 -8.50 7.35 4.34
N ARG A 101 -9.32 6.70 3.51
CA ARG A 101 -10.53 7.32 2.95
C ARG A 101 -11.58 7.55 4.03
N ASP A 102 -11.71 6.62 4.95
CA ASP A 102 -12.64 6.77 6.06
C ASP A 102 -12.23 7.90 7.01
N ALA A 103 -10.93 7.98 7.37
CA ALA A 103 -10.41 9.04 8.23
C ALA A 103 -10.56 10.46 7.63
N ASN A 104 -10.47 10.61 6.30
CA ASN A 104 -10.70 11.90 5.62
C ASN A 104 -12.16 12.11 5.21
N GLN A 105 -13.07 11.21 5.57
CA GLN A 105 -14.47 11.24 5.11
C GLN A 105 -14.59 11.42 3.59
N CYS A 106 -13.76 10.70 2.83
CA CYS A 106 -13.67 10.81 1.37
C CYS A 106 -15.04 10.66 0.70
N LYS A 107 -15.34 11.55 -0.25
CA LYS A 107 -16.57 11.55 -1.06
C LYS A 107 -16.33 11.12 -2.51
N ASP A 108 -15.08 11.16 -2.97
CA ASP A 108 -14.73 10.95 -4.38
C ASP A 108 -14.47 9.47 -4.72
N TYR A 109 -14.16 8.64 -3.72
CA TYR A 109 -13.80 7.23 -3.92
C TYR A 109 -14.46 6.32 -2.89
N PRO A 110 -14.86 5.08 -3.29
CA PRO A 110 -15.56 4.13 -2.44
C PRO A 110 -14.75 3.74 -1.20
N LYS A 111 -15.34 3.91 -0.01
CA LYS A 111 -14.67 3.63 1.26
C LYS A 111 -14.48 2.14 1.46
N GLU A 112 -15.42 1.33 0.99
CA GLU A 112 -15.48 -0.13 1.10
C GLU A 112 -14.37 -0.86 0.34
N LEU A 113 -13.73 -0.22 -0.65
CA LEU A 113 -12.62 -0.80 -1.42
C LEU A 113 -11.28 -0.76 -0.64
N GLY A 114 -11.25 -1.43 0.51
CA GLY A 114 -10.10 -1.46 1.41
C GLY A 114 -8.85 -2.16 0.86
N CYS A 115 -7.78 -2.11 1.64
CA CYS A 115 -6.52 -2.81 1.35
C CYS A 115 -6.68 -4.33 1.48
N ILE A 116 -5.79 -5.09 0.85
CA ILE A 116 -5.62 -6.52 1.06
C ILE A 116 -4.35 -6.77 1.86
N PHE A 117 -4.43 -7.67 2.84
CA PHE A 117 -3.29 -8.13 3.61
C PHE A 117 -3.03 -9.62 3.36
N LEU A 118 -1.78 -9.95 3.11
CA LEU A 118 -1.32 -11.30 2.78
C LEU A 118 -0.34 -11.81 3.86
N GLY A 119 -0.31 -13.12 4.08
CA GLY A 119 0.62 -13.77 5.01
C GLY A 119 0.03 -14.05 6.40
N ARG A 120 0.84 -14.65 7.28
CA ARG A 120 0.40 -15.12 8.60
C ARG A 120 -0.15 -13.99 9.49
N GLY A 121 0.42 -12.79 9.39
CA GLY A 121 -0.04 -11.62 10.12
C GLY A 121 -1.51 -11.27 9.82
N ALA A 122 -2.01 -11.60 8.62
CA ALA A 122 -3.39 -11.36 8.23
C ALA A 122 -4.41 -12.11 9.11
N LEU A 123 -4.00 -13.23 9.74
CA LEU A 123 -4.85 -13.99 10.67
C LEU A 123 -5.10 -13.25 12.00
N ASN A 124 -4.23 -12.32 12.35
CA ASN A 124 -4.31 -11.55 13.60
C ASN A 124 -5.18 -10.30 13.45
N ILE A 125 -5.53 -9.92 12.21
CA ILE A 125 -6.38 -8.76 11.97
C ILE A 125 -7.79 -9.05 12.47
N ASP A 126 -8.33 -8.12 13.25
CA ASP A 126 -9.68 -8.24 13.80
C ASP A 126 -10.74 -8.31 12.67
N LYS A 127 -11.56 -9.36 12.69
CA LYS A 127 -12.63 -9.62 11.69
C LYS A 127 -13.68 -8.51 11.60
N LYS A 128 -13.76 -7.58 12.55
CA LYS A 128 -14.61 -6.40 12.38
C LYS A 128 -14.11 -5.45 11.29
N PHE A 129 -12.82 -5.50 10.98
CA PHE A 129 -12.21 -4.64 9.97
C PHE A 129 -12.29 -5.24 8.57
N GLY A 130 -12.63 -6.52 8.44
CA GLY A 130 -12.53 -7.23 7.19
C GLY A 130 -12.75 -8.73 7.34
N ARG A 131 -12.34 -9.51 6.35
CA ARG A 131 -12.55 -10.96 6.37
C ARG A 131 -11.45 -11.68 5.62
N LEU A 132 -11.23 -12.94 5.99
CA LEU A 132 -10.44 -13.87 5.19
C LEU A 132 -11.21 -14.26 3.93
N VAL A 133 -10.50 -14.39 2.82
CA VAL A 133 -11.08 -14.60 1.49
C VAL A 133 -10.32 -15.62 0.65
N SER A 134 -10.96 -16.14 -0.38
CA SER A 134 -10.29 -16.94 -1.41
C SER A 134 -9.36 -16.09 -2.29
N ALA A 135 -8.54 -16.75 -3.12
CA ALA A 135 -7.71 -16.04 -4.09
C ALA A 135 -8.56 -15.28 -5.12
N GLU A 136 -9.63 -15.91 -5.58
CA GLU A 136 -10.57 -15.40 -6.58
C GLU A 136 -11.29 -14.17 -6.05
N GLU A 137 -11.79 -14.22 -4.80
CA GLU A 137 -12.41 -13.07 -4.14
C GLU A 137 -11.44 -11.89 -4.00
N ALA A 138 -10.17 -12.16 -3.66
CA ALA A 138 -9.14 -11.13 -3.57
C ALA A 138 -8.78 -10.51 -4.92
N ILE A 139 -8.65 -11.32 -5.97
CA ILE A 139 -8.39 -10.85 -7.34
C ILE A 139 -9.56 -10.00 -7.83
N GLU A 140 -10.80 -10.45 -7.60
CA GLU A 140 -12.00 -9.71 -7.96
C GLU A 140 -12.09 -8.35 -7.23
N HIS A 141 -11.69 -8.30 -5.95
CA HIS A 141 -11.60 -7.04 -5.21
C HIS A 141 -10.57 -6.07 -5.80
N ILE A 142 -9.39 -6.57 -6.21
CA ILE A 142 -8.38 -5.75 -6.89
C ILE A 142 -8.88 -5.25 -8.24
N ARG A 143 -9.60 -6.08 -9.01
CA ARG A 143 -10.23 -5.67 -10.26
C ARG A 143 -11.19 -4.49 -10.03
N LYS A 144 -12.07 -4.58 -9.03
CA LYS A 144 -12.97 -3.48 -8.64
C LYS A 144 -12.21 -2.21 -8.22
N CYS A 145 -11.11 -2.36 -7.48
CA CYS A 145 -10.26 -1.23 -7.10
C CYS A 145 -9.70 -0.50 -8.33
N ARG A 146 -9.23 -1.23 -9.33
CA ARG A 146 -8.70 -0.67 -10.58
C ARG A 146 -9.79 0.04 -11.40
N GLU A 147 -10.98 -0.56 -11.47
CA GLU A 147 -12.13 0.02 -12.18
C GLU A 147 -12.61 1.31 -11.53
N ALA A 148 -12.53 1.40 -10.20
CA ALA A 148 -12.72 2.65 -9.45
C ALA A 148 -11.54 3.64 -9.61
N GLY A 149 -10.54 3.33 -10.43
CA GLY A 149 -9.40 4.19 -10.73
C GLY A 149 -8.34 4.27 -9.64
N LEU A 150 -8.38 3.37 -8.65
CA LEU A 150 -7.38 3.29 -7.58
C LEU A 150 -6.05 2.71 -8.11
N VAL A 151 -4.96 3.05 -7.44
CA VAL A 151 -3.60 2.55 -7.74
C VAL A 151 -3.10 1.68 -6.60
N HIS A 152 -2.16 0.78 -6.88
CA HIS A 152 -1.69 -0.18 -5.88
C HIS A 152 -0.34 0.21 -5.31
N LEU A 153 -0.22 0.15 -3.99
CA LEU A 153 1.08 0.20 -3.32
C LEU A 153 1.27 -1.14 -2.61
N ILE A 154 2.36 -1.83 -2.91
CA ILE A 154 2.65 -3.15 -2.34
C ILE A 154 3.89 -3.08 -1.47
N GLY A 155 3.85 -3.72 -0.31
CA GLY A 155 5.07 -3.99 0.43
C GLY A 155 4.84 -4.36 1.87
N ARG A 156 5.94 -4.53 2.60
CA ARG A 156 5.92 -4.76 4.04
C ARG A 156 6.02 -3.42 4.72
N ASN A 157 4.95 -3.05 5.40
CA ASN A 157 4.77 -1.76 6.05
C ASN A 157 4.63 -1.96 7.56
N LYS A 158 5.60 -1.46 8.32
CA LYS A 158 5.59 -1.53 9.78
C LYS A 158 4.41 -0.75 10.37
N ILE A 159 3.92 0.32 9.73
CA ILE A 159 2.69 1.01 10.14
C ILE A 159 1.51 0.05 10.16
N ASP A 160 1.31 -0.75 9.12
CA ASP A 160 0.17 -1.66 9.05
C ASP A 160 0.26 -2.73 10.14
N ALA A 161 1.46 -3.28 10.37
CA ALA A 161 1.67 -4.27 11.41
C ALA A 161 1.38 -3.72 12.82
N VAL A 162 1.76 -2.46 13.07
CA VAL A 162 1.48 -1.76 14.33
C VAL A 162 0.00 -1.43 14.48
N VAL A 163 -0.59 -0.76 13.48
CA VAL A 163 -1.99 -0.26 13.54
C VAL A 163 -2.98 -1.41 13.67
N PHE A 164 -2.74 -2.52 12.97
CA PHE A 164 -3.62 -3.68 13.00
C PHE A 164 -3.22 -4.76 14.02
N ASP A 165 -2.15 -4.54 14.80
CA ASP A 165 -1.65 -5.45 15.85
C ASP A 165 -1.37 -6.86 15.30
N THR A 166 -0.72 -6.95 14.13
CA THR A 166 -0.55 -8.23 13.40
C THR A 166 0.68 -9.03 13.81
N GLY A 167 1.48 -8.52 14.75
CA GLY A 167 2.74 -9.10 15.17
C GLY A 167 3.92 -8.56 14.34
N ARG A 168 4.81 -9.46 13.91
CA ARG A 168 6.00 -9.10 13.12
C ARG A 168 5.60 -8.62 11.72
N LYS A 169 6.28 -7.59 11.22
CA LYS A 169 6.00 -7.00 9.90
C LYS A 169 6.31 -7.97 8.75
N GLU A 170 7.27 -8.87 8.91
CA GLU A 170 7.71 -9.82 7.88
C GLU A 170 6.59 -10.80 7.50
N ASP A 171 5.71 -11.05 8.47
CA ASP A 171 4.56 -11.93 8.35
C ASP A 171 3.34 -11.25 7.68
N LEU A 172 3.42 -9.96 7.34
CA LEU A 172 2.34 -9.19 6.70
C LEU A 172 2.83 -8.46 5.44
N LEU A 173 2.28 -8.85 4.29
CA LEU A 173 2.45 -8.13 3.04
C LEU A 173 1.17 -7.34 2.72
N SER A 174 1.30 -6.03 2.59
CA SER A 174 0.19 -5.11 2.31
C SER A 174 0.05 -4.85 0.82
N ILE A 175 -1.19 -4.87 0.32
CA ILE A 175 -1.58 -4.36 -0.99
C ILE A 175 -2.59 -3.24 -0.74
N CYS A 176 -2.14 -1.99 -0.75
CA CYS A 176 -3.00 -0.83 -0.57
C CYS A 176 -3.70 -0.46 -1.87
N SER A 177 -4.99 -0.13 -1.81
CA SER A 177 -5.77 0.42 -2.92
C SER A 177 -5.94 1.93 -2.74
N CYS A 178 -4.94 2.68 -3.20
CA CYS A 178 -4.75 4.10 -2.92
C CYS A 178 -5.57 4.98 -3.87
N CYS A 179 -6.22 6.00 -3.31
CA CYS A 179 -6.85 7.08 -4.06
C CYS A 179 -5.90 8.29 -4.14
N PRO A 180 -6.02 9.15 -5.17
CA PRO A 180 -5.20 10.36 -5.30
C PRO A 180 -5.54 11.45 -4.27
N CYS A 181 -6.68 11.39 -3.59
CA CYS A 181 -7.10 12.43 -2.63
C CYS A 181 -6.59 12.16 -1.19
N CYS A 182 -6.84 10.99 -0.62
CA CYS A 182 -6.72 10.75 0.82
C CYS A 182 -5.56 9.83 1.25
N CYS A 183 -4.80 9.25 0.32
CA CYS A 183 -3.80 8.24 0.67
C CYS A 183 -2.78 8.74 1.72
N LEU A 184 -2.45 7.88 2.70
CA LEU A 184 -1.43 8.14 3.73
C LEU A 184 -0.10 8.57 3.09
N TRP A 185 0.31 7.83 2.05
CA TRP A 185 1.57 8.02 1.35
C TRP A 185 1.68 9.32 0.56
N LYS A 186 0.62 10.16 0.52
CA LYS A 186 0.74 11.53 0.00
C LYS A 186 1.65 12.41 0.85
N MET A 187 1.94 12.03 2.10
CA MET A 187 2.87 12.76 2.96
C MET A 187 4.35 12.44 2.66
N LEU A 188 4.64 11.52 1.72
CA LEU A 188 6.02 11.16 1.36
C LEU A 188 6.92 12.36 1.01
N PRO A 189 6.46 13.39 0.28
CA PRO A 189 7.30 14.57 -0.01
C PRO A 189 7.65 15.41 1.22
N ASP A 190 6.86 15.32 2.29
CA ASP A 190 7.09 16.05 3.55
C ASP A 190 7.94 15.25 4.55
N LEU A 191 8.22 13.98 4.27
CA LEU A 191 9.05 13.12 5.12
C LEU A 191 10.54 13.38 4.86
N ASN A 192 11.37 13.17 5.89
CA ASN A 192 12.80 13.17 5.71
C ASN A 192 13.24 12.12 4.67
N THR A 193 14.44 12.28 4.12
CA THR A 193 14.96 11.43 3.03
C THR A 193 15.17 9.98 3.44
N ASP A 194 15.48 9.75 4.72
CA ASP A 194 15.75 8.41 5.26
C ASP A 194 14.47 7.55 5.32
N ILE A 195 13.31 8.17 5.49
CA ILE A 195 12.02 7.49 5.50
C ILE A 195 11.42 7.46 4.09
N SER A 196 11.41 8.58 3.37
CA SER A 196 10.76 8.68 2.06
C SER A 196 11.41 7.77 1.00
N SER A 197 12.73 7.54 1.06
CA SER A 197 13.45 6.64 0.15
C SER A 197 13.05 5.16 0.26
N ARG A 198 12.36 4.77 1.34
CA ARG A 198 11.87 3.40 1.56
C ARG A 198 10.62 3.06 0.75
N VAL A 199 9.97 4.07 0.18
CA VAL A 199 8.87 3.91 -0.77
C VAL A 199 9.37 4.24 -2.16
N THR A 200 9.58 3.21 -2.96
CA THR A 200 10.13 3.35 -4.31
C THR A 200 9.03 3.17 -5.36
N LYS A 201 9.19 3.80 -6.52
CA LYS A 201 8.35 3.49 -7.69
C LYS A 201 8.80 2.17 -8.32
N MET A 202 7.87 1.45 -8.94
CA MET A 202 8.22 0.30 -9.76
C MET A 202 9.32 0.68 -10.78
N PRO A 203 10.46 -0.04 -10.80
CA PRO A 203 11.51 0.20 -11.77
C PRO A 203 10.96 0.15 -13.21
N GLY A 204 11.42 1.05 -14.07
CA GLY A 204 10.98 1.11 -15.48
C GLY A 204 9.70 1.91 -15.75
N VAL A 205 9.00 2.41 -14.72
CA VAL A 205 7.86 3.32 -14.91
C VAL A 205 8.25 4.75 -14.50
N ARG A 206 8.49 5.60 -15.51
CA ARG A 206 8.66 7.06 -15.37
C ARG A 206 7.35 7.78 -15.60
#